data_AF-A0AAD8YKF5-F1
#
_entry.id   AF-A0AAD8YKF5-F1
#
_cell.length_a   1.000
_cell.length_b   1.000
_cell.length_c   1.000
_cell.angle_alpha   90.00
_cell.angle_beta   90.00
_cell.angle_gamma   90.00
#
_symmetry.space_group_name_H-M   'P 1'
#
loop_
_entity.id
_entity.type
_entity.pdbx_description
1 polymer ?
#
loop_
_entity_poly.entity_id
_entity_poly.type
_entity_poly.pdbx_seq_one_letter_code
_entity_poly.pdbx_strand_id
1 'polypeptide(L)'
;MRCVPLHRTPKEEKKRADMHLWPLGSFVQIKFANGCDQVIPVIQRKQQSHDHSKWLGNCRPLDLTKYVTGSGTDYPLEITICTKEVIEGALERGGEVLMNSYAINVAICEYTPPDDLYNQLMGKAEGVEVLMPKLSLRSAKRMLIECIVNNTISLDSDEEEGDGKDSESDFLTFSLLCHASMTKIETPVRGQLCTHLQCFDLRNYLYTNNVVSAGRWRCPYCEKFVSVRDLVHCGLFQAILDDLDDKIVPGVRDNVCVKADGTWQLLGENKLRHKKSSSKAEAGASAAVNIEEVIGSESDGPEEIEVEVIEIV
;
A
#
# COMPACT_ATOMS: atom_id res chain seq x y z
N MET A 1 4.90 -22.11 7.81
CA MET A 1 4.95 -21.66 9.21
C MET A 1 5.20 -20.14 9.27
N ARG A 2 4.38 -19.43 10.03
CA ARG A 2 4.52 -18.00 10.33
C ARG A 2 4.70 -17.78 11.83
N CYS A 3 5.38 -16.70 12.18
CA CYS A 3 5.61 -16.24 13.54
C CYS A 3 5.27 -14.75 13.55
N VAL A 4 4.33 -14.37 14.41
CA VAL A 4 3.75 -13.03 14.46
C VAL A 4 3.96 -12.48 15.86
N PRO A 5 4.56 -11.29 16.04
CA PRO A 5 4.71 -10.69 17.35
C PRO A 5 3.34 -10.24 17.85
N LEU A 6 3.01 -10.59 19.10
CA LEU A 6 1.74 -10.19 19.73
C LEU A 6 1.70 -8.72 20.12
N HIS A 7 2.88 -8.11 20.28
CA HIS A 7 3.02 -6.69 20.57
C HIS A 7 3.92 -6.04 19.52
N ARG A 8 3.51 -4.87 19.03
CA ARG A 8 4.29 -4.03 18.12
C ARG A 8 4.42 -2.65 18.74
N THR A 9 5.60 -2.06 18.59
CA THR A 9 5.79 -0.66 18.98
C THR A 9 5.21 0.27 17.90
N PRO A 10 4.85 1.53 18.22
CA PRO A 10 4.31 2.48 17.24
C PRO A 10 5.24 2.73 16.04
N LYS A 11 6.56 2.69 16.28
CA LYS A 11 7.58 2.80 15.23
C LYS A 11 7.51 1.62 14.25
N GLU A 12 7.21 0.44 14.76
CA GLU A 12 7.06 -0.77 13.97
C GLU A 12 5.80 -0.70 13.14
N GLU A 13 4.66 -0.38 13.74
CA GLU A 13 3.39 -0.21 13.01
C GLU A 13 3.51 0.78 11.85
N LYS A 14 4.21 1.90 12.05
CA LYS A 14 4.41 2.90 11.00
C LYS A 14 5.36 2.43 9.90
N LYS A 15 6.51 1.85 10.26
CA LYS A 15 7.62 1.59 9.32
C LYS A 15 7.67 0.16 8.78
N ARG A 16 6.93 -0.78 9.37
CA ARG A 16 7.03 -2.22 9.08
C ARG A 16 5.75 -2.77 8.48
N ALA A 17 5.88 -3.44 7.35
CA ALA A 17 4.79 -4.14 6.68
C ALA A 17 4.89 -5.66 6.90
N ASP A 18 6.03 -6.13 7.39
CA ASP A 18 6.26 -7.52 7.73
C ASP A 18 5.30 -7.94 8.85
N MET A 19 4.28 -8.70 8.45
CA MET A 19 3.38 -9.40 9.37
C MET A 19 4.09 -10.56 10.08
N HIS A 20 5.21 -11.03 9.51
CA HIS A 20 5.96 -12.18 9.98
C HIS A 20 7.32 -11.76 10.55
N LEU A 21 7.56 -12.06 11.83
CA LEU A 21 8.81 -11.79 12.54
C LEU A 21 9.17 -12.98 13.44
N TRP A 22 10.36 -13.53 13.23
CA TRP A 22 10.95 -14.52 14.13
C TRP A 22 11.54 -13.85 15.38
N PRO A 23 11.52 -14.53 16.55
CA PRO A 23 12.37 -14.16 17.68
C PRO A 23 13.84 -14.08 17.25
N LEU A 24 14.64 -13.21 17.88
CA LEU A 24 15.98 -12.93 17.40
C LEU A 24 16.91 -14.15 17.59
N GLY A 25 17.60 -14.53 16.51
CA GLY A 25 18.52 -15.67 16.53
C GLY A 25 17.80 -17.02 16.48
N SER A 26 16.56 -17.07 15.98
CA SER A 26 15.80 -18.31 15.88
C SER A 26 16.36 -19.29 14.85
N PHE A 27 16.17 -20.58 15.08
CA PHE A 27 16.24 -21.65 14.06
C PHE A 27 15.19 -22.71 14.37
N VAL A 28 14.85 -23.54 13.38
CA VAL A 28 13.83 -24.58 13.53
C VAL A 28 14.49 -25.94 13.45
N GLN A 29 14.18 -26.83 14.37
CA GLN A 29 14.54 -28.24 14.31
C GLN A 29 13.29 -29.05 14.02
N ILE A 30 13.40 -30.00 13.10
CA ILE A 30 12.35 -30.97 12.81
C ILE A 30 12.90 -32.35 13.19
N LYS A 31 12.18 -33.06 14.06
CA LYS A 31 12.46 -34.47 14.33
C LYS A 31 11.48 -35.34 13.59
N PHE A 32 12.04 -36.35 12.93
CA PHE A 32 11.28 -37.37 12.22
C PHE A 32 11.34 -38.67 13.04
N ALA A 33 10.28 -39.46 13.00
CA ALA A 33 10.20 -40.71 13.76
C ALA A 33 11.28 -41.75 13.37
N ASN A 34 11.91 -41.59 12.20
CA ASN A 34 13.04 -42.39 11.75
C ASN A 34 14.40 -41.97 12.37
N GLY A 35 14.42 -40.96 13.25
CA GLY A 35 15.62 -40.45 13.91
C GLY A 35 16.49 -39.51 13.06
N CYS A 36 16.04 -39.13 11.86
CA CYS A 36 16.76 -38.21 10.98
C CYS A 36 16.41 -36.76 11.29
N ASP A 37 16.89 -36.23 12.41
CA ASP A 37 16.67 -34.84 12.79
C ASP A 37 17.28 -33.85 11.79
N GLN A 38 16.53 -32.81 11.43
CA GLN A 38 17.00 -31.75 10.54
C GLN A 38 16.93 -30.38 11.20
N VAL A 39 18.04 -29.65 11.13
CA VAL A 39 18.10 -28.24 11.53
C VAL A 39 17.89 -27.36 10.30
N ILE A 40 16.87 -26.52 10.36
CA ILE A 40 16.42 -25.67 9.28
C ILE A 40 16.72 -24.21 9.65
N PRO A 41 17.60 -23.54 8.89
CA PRO A 41 17.83 -22.11 9.08
C PRO A 41 16.59 -21.34 8.63
N VAL A 42 16.17 -20.38 9.45
CA VAL A 42 15.12 -19.42 9.06
C VAL A 42 15.75 -18.16 8.46
N ILE A 43 15.07 -17.57 7.48
CA ILE A 43 15.43 -16.25 6.98
C ILE A 43 14.84 -15.23 7.95
N GLN A 44 15.72 -14.65 8.75
CA GLN A 44 15.43 -13.62 9.74
C GLN A 44 16.35 -12.41 9.58
N ARG A 45 16.08 -11.38 10.36
CA ARG A 45 16.94 -10.20 10.46
C ARG A 45 18.33 -10.58 10.96
N LYS A 46 19.33 -9.81 10.54
CA LYS A 46 20.72 -10.01 10.92
C LYS A 46 21.15 -8.90 11.89
N GLN A 47 21.79 -9.33 12.98
CA GLN A 47 22.48 -8.42 13.90
C GLN A 47 23.54 -7.62 13.14
N GLN A 48 23.60 -6.32 13.38
CA GLN A 48 24.61 -5.46 12.80
C GLN A 48 25.92 -5.63 13.55
N SER A 49 27.03 -5.78 12.82
CA SER A 49 28.36 -6.00 13.42
C SER A 49 28.81 -4.84 14.31
N HIS A 50 28.37 -3.62 14.02
CA HIS A 50 28.72 -2.40 14.76
C HIS A 50 27.78 -2.09 15.93
N ASP A 51 26.65 -2.80 16.05
CA ASP A 51 25.65 -2.55 17.09
C ASP A 51 24.86 -3.83 17.39
N HIS A 52 25.18 -4.45 18.53
CA HIS A 52 24.58 -5.71 18.96
C HIS A 52 23.09 -5.61 19.30
N SER A 53 22.56 -4.39 19.52
CA SER A 53 21.13 -4.17 19.75
C SER A 53 20.35 -4.01 18.44
N LYS A 54 21.04 -3.76 17.32
CA LYS A 54 20.43 -3.41 16.04
C LYS A 54 20.34 -4.60 15.11
N TRP A 55 19.11 -4.96 14.75
CA TRP A 55 18.81 -6.05 13.83
C TRP A 55 18.08 -5.50 12.61
N LEU A 56 18.67 -5.68 11.43
CA LEU A 56 18.14 -5.17 10.15
C LEU A 56 17.91 -6.31 9.15
N GLY A 57 17.20 -6.00 8.07
CA GLY A 57 16.83 -6.95 7.02
C GLY A 57 15.37 -7.41 7.14
N ASN A 58 15.04 -8.48 6.42
CA ASN A 58 13.68 -8.98 6.30
C ASN A 58 13.57 -10.38 6.90
N CYS A 59 12.39 -10.69 7.45
CA CYS A 59 12.01 -12.04 7.83
C CYS A 59 11.14 -12.67 6.73
N ARG A 60 11.22 -13.98 6.56
CA ARG A 60 10.30 -14.73 5.67
C ARG A 60 9.59 -15.85 6.44
N PRO A 61 8.33 -16.15 6.11
CA PRO A 61 7.69 -17.39 6.51
C PRO A 61 8.57 -18.58 6.14
N LEU A 62 8.57 -19.62 6.97
CA LEU A 62 9.26 -20.86 6.67
C LEU A 62 8.32 -21.79 5.91
N ASP A 63 8.68 -22.10 4.66
CA ASP A 63 8.04 -23.16 3.90
C ASP A 63 8.59 -24.52 4.34
N LEU A 64 7.70 -25.34 4.90
CA LEU A 64 8.02 -26.66 5.44
C LEU A 64 7.87 -27.77 4.38
N THR A 65 7.23 -27.49 3.24
CA THR A 65 6.79 -28.48 2.24
C THR A 65 7.93 -29.40 1.81
N LYS A 66 9.09 -28.82 1.50
CA LYS A 66 10.27 -29.58 1.04
C LYS A 66 10.93 -30.44 2.12
N TYR A 67 10.61 -30.23 3.39
CA TYR A 67 11.17 -30.99 4.51
C TYR A 67 10.22 -32.09 4.97
N VAL A 68 8.91 -31.92 4.77
CA VAL A 68 7.89 -32.90 5.20
C VAL A 68 7.49 -33.88 4.10
N THR A 69 7.97 -33.69 2.87
CA THR A 69 7.67 -34.56 1.73
C THR A 69 8.66 -35.74 1.68
N GLY A 70 8.21 -36.94 2.06
CA GLY A 70 9.02 -38.16 2.06
C GLY A 70 8.37 -39.36 2.78
N SER A 71 9.01 -40.53 2.71
CA SER A 71 8.60 -41.75 3.44
C SER A 71 8.77 -41.54 4.95
N GLY A 72 7.67 -41.25 5.64
CA GLY A 72 7.66 -40.90 7.06
C GLY A 72 6.42 -40.13 7.53
N THR A 73 5.45 -39.87 6.66
CA THR A 73 4.19 -39.15 6.98
C THR A 73 3.24 -39.94 7.88
N ASP A 74 3.47 -41.24 8.08
CA ASP A 74 2.65 -42.10 8.94
C ASP A 74 2.89 -41.83 10.44
N TYR A 75 3.87 -40.99 10.77
CA TYR A 75 4.27 -40.68 12.13
C TYR A 75 4.18 -39.17 12.42
N PRO A 76 3.94 -38.78 13.69
CA PRO A 76 3.88 -37.39 14.07
C PRO A 76 5.22 -36.68 13.83
N LEU A 77 5.13 -35.45 13.34
CA LEU A 77 6.26 -34.55 13.16
C LEU A 77 6.43 -33.69 14.41
N GLU A 78 7.62 -33.70 15.03
CA GLU A 78 7.95 -32.78 16.12
C GLU A 78 8.68 -31.57 15.53
N ILE A 79 8.12 -30.37 15.70
CA ILE A 79 8.76 -29.12 15.30
C ILE A 79 9.16 -28.33 16.55
N THR A 80 10.45 -28.10 16.69
CA THR A 80 11.03 -27.35 17.81
C THR A 80 11.60 -26.04 17.30
N ILE A 81 11.20 -24.93 17.92
CA ILE A 81 11.73 -23.61 17.61
C ILE A 81 12.74 -23.25 18.70
N CYS A 82 13.99 -23.12 18.30
CA CYS A 82 15.08 -22.72 19.18
C CYS A 82 15.37 -21.24 18.95
N THR A 83 15.59 -20.48 20.03
CA THR A 83 15.84 -19.04 19.98
C THR A 83 16.96 -18.67 20.94
N LYS A 84 17.69 -17.60 20.62
CA LYS A 84 18.82 -17.10 21.42
C LYS A 84 18.38 -16.05 22.45
N GLU A 85 17.22 -15.43 22.23
CA GLU A 85 16.74 -14.32 23.06
C GLU A 85 16.24 -14.82 24.42
N VAL A 86 17.02 -14.56 25.47
CA VAL A 86 16.74 -14.92 26.87
C VAL A 86 16.78 -13.65 27.71
N ILE A 87 15.73 -13.38 28.50
CA ILE A 87 15.80 -12.39 29.59
C ILE A 87 16.48 -13.06 30.79
N GLU A 88 17.60 -12.52 31.24
CA GLU A 88 18.13 -12.84 32.58
C GLU A 88 17.21 -12.23 33.66
N GLY A 89 16.64 -13.07 34.53
CA GLY A 89 15.99 -12.63 35.77
C GLY A 89 14.46 -12.65 35.83
N ALA A 90 13.76 -13.15 34.82
CA ALA A 90 12.29 -13.09 34.77
C ALA A 90 11.58 -14.34 35.33
N LEU A 91 11.90 -14.76 36.56
CA LEU A 91 11.05 -15.54 37.49
C LEU A 91 11.90 -15.98 38.69
N GLU A 92 11.41 -15.81 39.92
CA GLU A 92 11.99 -16.38 41.15
C GLU A 92 12.07 -17.93 41.14
N ARG A 93 11.66 -18.58 40.03
CA ARG A 93 11.66 -20.03 39.80
C ARG A 93 12.44 -20.46 38.54
N GLY A 94 13.48 -19.71 38.13
CA GLY A 94 14.52 -20.21 37.23
C GLY A 94 14.06 -20.54 35.79
N GLY A 95 13.04 -19.86 35.28
CA GLY A 95 12.62 -19.97 33.87
C GLY A 95 13.20 -18.84 33.02
N GLU A 96 13.75 -19.18 31.86
CA GLU A 96 14.12 -18.22 30.81
C GLU A 96 12.84 -17.68 30.15
N VAL A 97 12.69 -16.36 30.03
CA VAL A 97 11.54 -15.73 29.38
C VAL A 97 11.99 -14.97 28.14
N LEU A 98 11.26 -15.13 27.05
CA LEU A 98 11.50 -14.38 25.81
C LEU A 98 11.20 -12.89 26.02
N MET A 99 12.02 -11.99 25.46
CA MET A 99 11.81 -10.54 25.57
C MET A 99 10.47 -10.08 25.00
N ASN A 100 9.96 -10.80 24.00
CA ASN A 100 8.69 -10.54 23.34
C ASN A 100 7.83 -11.80 23.29
N SER A 101 6.51 -11.59 23.19
CA SER A 101 5.55 -12.68 22.97
C SER A 101 5.22 -12.84 21.49
N TYR A 102 5.16 -14.09 21.02
CA TYR A 102 4.92 -14.41 19.62
C TYR A 102 3.83 -15.49 19.50
N ALA A 103 2.96 -15.33 18.51
CA ALA A 103 2.11 -16.39 18.02
C ALA A 103 2.80 -17.14 16.87
N ILE A 104 2.76 -18.46 16.92
CA ILE A 104 3.26 -19.32 15.84
C ILE A 104 2.06 -19.97 15.16
N ASN A 105 2.04 -19.94 13.84
CA ASN A 105 0.98 -20.53 13.05
C ASN A 105 1.60 -21.48 12.01
N VAL A 106 1.12 -22.72 11.98
CA VAL A 106 1.39 -23.70 10.93
C VAL A 106 0.08 -23.96 10.21
N ALA A 107 0.10 -23.77 8.90
CA ALA A 107 -1.05 -23.95 8.05
C ALA A 107 -0.62 -24.64 6.75
N ILE A 108 -1.53 -25.44 6.20
CA ILE A 108 -1.47 -25.88 4.81
C ILE A 108 -2.12 -24.78 3.99
N CYS A 109 -1.41 -24.28 2.98
CA CYS A 109 -1.85 -23.17 2.17
C CYS A 109 -1.87 -23.58 0.71
N GLU A 110 -2.86 -23.08 -0.02
CA GLU A 110 -2.85 -23.07 -1.48
C GLU A 110 -2.18 -21.78 -1.98
N TYR A 111 -1.32 -21.89 -2.99
CA TYR A 111 -0.69 -20.73 -3.61
C TYR A 111 -1.62 -20.15 -4.67
N THR A 112 -1.93 -18.86 -4.54
CA THR A 112 -2.65 -18.11 -5.57
C THR A 112 -1.67 -17.21 -6.33
N PRO A 113 -1.46 -17.44 -7.64
CA PRO A 113 -0.70 -16.55 -8.50
C PRO A 113 -1.27 -15.13 -8.56
N PRO A 114 -0.46 -14.10 -8.90
CA PRO A 114 -0.93 -12.71 -9.00
C PRO A 114 -2.11 -12.51 -9.96
N ASP A 115 -2.13 -13.21 -11.10
CA ASP A 115 -3.21 -13.09 -12.08
C ASP A 115 -4.53 -13.69 -11.58
N ASP A 116 -4.47 -14.82 -10.89
CA ASP A 116 -5.66 -15.44 -10.30
C ASP A 116 -6.20 -14.56 -9.16
N LEU A 117 -5.32 -14.03 -8.31
CA LEU A 117 -5.71 -13.09 -7.27
C LEU A 117 -6.32 -11.81 -7.85
N TYR A 118 -5.79 -11.31 -8.97
CA TYR A 118 -6.38 -10.19 -9.70
C TYR A 118 -7.81 -10.52 -10.14
N ASN A 119 -8.03 -11.69 -10.75
CA ASN A 119 -9.35 -12.12 -11.20
C ASN A 119 -10.34 -12.27 -10.04
N GLN A 120 -9.89 -12.82 -8.91
CA GLN A 120 -10.68 -12.92 -7.68
C GLN A 120 -11.13 -11.55 -7.17
N LEU A 121 -10.20 -10.60 -7.01
CA LEU A 121 -10.50 -9.25 -6.53
C LEU A 121 -11.45 -8.49 -7.45
N MET A 122 -11.37 -8.76 -8.76
CA MET A 122 -12.25 -8.15 -9.78
C MET A 122 -13.59 -8.89 -9.94
N GLY A 123 -13.87 -9.92 -9.13
CA GLY A 123 -15.12 -10.69 -9.18
C GLY A 123 -15.28 -11.54 -10.44
N LYS A 124 -14.16 -11.89 -11.11
CA LYS A 124 -14.15 -12.70 -12.34
C LYS A 124 -13.98 -14.21 -12.08
N ALA A 125 -13.70 -14.61 -10.84
CA ALA A 125 -13.53 -16.00 -10.43
C ALA A 125 -14.79 -16.51 -9.70
N GLU A 126 -15.23 -17.73 -10.03
CA GLU A 126 -16.35 -18.38 -9.35
C GLU A 126 -15.95 -18.86 -7.95
N GLY A 127 -16.84 -18.72 -6.96
CA GLY A 127 -16.68 -19.31 -5.62
C GLY A 127 -15.76 -18.56 -4.66
N VAL A 128 -15.50 -17.26 -4.86
CA VAL A 128 -14.57 -16.48 -4.01
C VAL A 128 -15.26 -15.38 -3.22
N GLU A 129 -15.01 -15.34 -1.90
CA GLU A 129 -15.61 -14.40 -0.94
C GLU A 129 -14.92 -13.01 -0.89
N VAL A 130 -13.70 -12.88 -1.45
CA VAL A 130 -12.91 -11.65 -1.34
C VAL A 130 -13.14 -10.75 -2.56
N LEU A 131 -14.18 -9.92 -2.50
CA LEU A 131 -14.42 -8.86 -3.48
C LEU A 131 -13.68 -7.59 -3.06
N MET A 132 -12.98 -6.94 -4.01
CA MET A 132 -12.42 -5.62 -3.75
C MET A 132 -13.55 -4.57 -3.76
N PRO A 133 -13.73 -3.79 -2.68
CA PRO A 133 -14.75 -2.75 -2.66
C PRO A 133 -14.45 -1.68 -3.72
N LYS A 134 -15.50 -1.20 -4.38
CA LYS A 134 -15.44 -0.08 -5.31
C LYS A 134 -15.86 1.20 -4.60
N LEU A 135 -15.00 2.22 -4.66
CA LEU A 135 -15.33 3.55 -4.16
C LEU A 135 -16.42 4.15 -5.04
N SER A 136 -17.59 4.42 -4.45
CA SER A 136 -18.68 5.10 -5.15
C SER A 136 -18.24 6.48 -5.65
N LEU A 137 -18.90 7.01 -6.68
CA LEU A 137 -18.62 8.37 -7.17
C LEU A 137 -18.80 9.41 -6.05
N ARG A 138 -19.84 9.26 -5.21
CA ARG A 138 -20.10 10.13 -4.05
C ARG A 138 -18.94 10.11 -3.06
N SER A 139 -18.47 8.91 -2.68
CA SER A 139 -17.34 8.74 -1.76
C SER A 139 -16.04 9.28 -2.36
N ALA A 140 -15.84 9.09 -3.67
CA ALA A 140 -14.68 9.60 -4.38
C ALA A 140 -14.67 11.13 -4.48
N LYS A 141 -15.83 11.77 -4.72
CA LYS A 141 -15.98 13.24 -4.70
C LYS A 141 -15.70 13.82 -3.32
N ARG A 142 -16.23 13.23 -2.25
CA ARG A 142 -15.92 13.65 -0.87
C ARG A 142 -14.42 13.60 -0.59
N MET A 143 -13.78 12.50 -0.97
CA MET A 143 -12.34 12.31 -0.82
C MET A 143 -11.51 13.29 -1.67
N LEU A 144 -11.98 13.65 -2.87
CA LEU A 144 -11.38 14.70 -3.70
C LEU A 144 -11.41 16.05 -2.97
N ILE A 145 -12.56 16.44 -2.41
CA ILE A 145 -12.70 17.68 -1.64
C ILE A 145 -11.75 17.67 -0.44
N GLU A 146 -11.71 16.57 0.31
CA GLU A 146 -10.76 16.42 1.43
C GLU A 146 -9.30 16.53 0.97
N CYS A 147 -8.94 15.94 -0.16
CA CYS A 147 -7.59 16.07 -0.72
C CYS A 147 -7.27 17.50 -1.15
N ILE A 148 -8.22 18.22 -1.75
CA ILE A 148 -8.08 19.63 -2.13
C ILE A 148 -7.80 20.47 -0.89
N VAL A 149 -8.66 20.37 0.13
CA VAL A 149 -8.53 21.12 1.39
C VAL A 149 -7.18 20.85 2.06
N ASN A 150 -6.77 19.59 2.16
CA ASN A 150 -5.49 19.22 2.78
C ASN A 150 -4.28 19.72 1.97
N ASN A 151 -4.39 19.80 0.64
CA ASN A 151 -3.33 20.32 -0.22
C ASN A 151 -3.20 21.84 -0.07
N THR A 152 -4.31 22.57 0.07
CA THR A 152 -4.33 24.01 0.37
C THR A 152 -3.67 24.29 1.72
N ILE A 153 -4.09 23.59 2.79
CA ILE A 153 -3.52 23.75 4.14
C ILE A 153 -2.00 23.50 4.19
N SER A 154 -1.50 22.58 3.35
CA SER A 154 -0.06 22.27 3.29
C SER A 154 0.78 23.37 2.64
N LEU A 155 0.17 24.30 1.88
CA LEU A 155 0.85 25.41 1.21
C LEU A 155 0.85 26.70 2.06
N ASP A 156 0.00 26.78 3.08
CA ASP A 156 -0.18 27.98 3.94
C ASP A 156 0.70 27.98 5.21
N SER A 157 1.74 27.14 5.28
CA SER A 157 2.61 27.01 6.46
C SER A 157 3.88 27.89 6.46
N ASP A 158 4.04 28.80 5.49
CA ASP A 158 5.07 29.84 5.50
C ASP A 158 4.38 31.22 5.57
N GLU A 159 4.73 32.00 6.61
CA GLU A 159 4.09 33.24 7.10
C GLU A 159 3.82 34.32 6.03
N GLU A 160 2.65 34.98 6.09
CA GLU A 160 2.52 36.45 6.25
C GLU A 160 1.02 36.85 6.41
N GLU A 161 0.72 37.61 7.47
CA GLU A 161 -0.58 38.23 7.70
C GLU A 161 -0.88 39.27 6.59
N GLY A 162 -1.89 38.99 5.77
CA GLY A 162 -2.35 39.90 4.72
C GLY A 162 -3.72 39.49 4.19
N ASP A 163 -4.71 40.30 4.57
CA ASP A 163 -6.05 40.54 4.01
C ASP A 163 -6.68 39.45 3.10
N GLY A 164 -7.79 38.87 3.59
CA GLY A 164 -8.82 38.14 2.83
C GLY A 164 -8.39 37.41 1.55
N LYS A 165 -7.67 36.29 1.66
CA LYS A 165 -7.42 35.39 0.53
C LYS A 165 -8.59 34.40 0.37
N ASP A 166 -9.41 34.62 -0.66
CA ASP A 166 -10.19 33.54 -1.27
C ASP A 166 -9.23 32.37 -1.54
N SER A 167 -9.47 31.26 -0.84
CA SER A 167 -8.63 30.07 -0.88
C SER A 167 -8.89 29.29 -2.18
N GLU A 168 -8.51 29.87 -3.31
CA GLU A 168 -8.85 29.40 -4.65
C GLU A 168 -7.86 28.34 -5.12
N SER A 169 -7.95 27.14 -4.54
CA SER A 169 -7.34 25.93 -5.09
C SER A 169 -8.40 24.86 -5.24
N ASP A 170 -9.42 25.14 -6.04
CA ASP A 170 -10.60 24.27 -6.23
C ASP A 170 -10.31 22.99 -7.04
N PHE A 171 -9.04 22.64 -7.24
CA PHE A 171 -8.65 21.54 -8.11
C PHE A 171 -7.43 20.78 -7.61
N LEU A 172 -7.32 19.52 -8.04
CA LEU A 172 -6.18 18.64 -7.81
C LEU A 172 -5.61 18.19 -9.15
N THR A 173 -4.29 18.18 -9.28
CA THR A 173 -3.61 17.64 -10.46
C THR A 173 -2.86 16.36 -10.10
N PHE A 174 -2.96 15.32 -10.94
CA PHE A 174 -2.24 14.06 -10.76
C PHE A 174 -2.00 13.34 -12.09
N SER A 175 -1.10 12.34 -12.08
CA SER A 175 -0.75 11.56 -13.28
C SER A 175 -1.63 10.32 -13.40
N LEU A 176 -2.01 9.98 -14.64
CA LEU A 176 -2.74 8.77 -15.02
C LEU A 176 -1.80 7.55 -15.19
N LEU A 177 -0.49 7.73 -14.96
CA LEU A 177 0.48 6.65 -14.97
C LEU A 177 0.70 6.07 -13.58
N CYS A 178 0.96 4.77 -13.54
CA CYS A 178 1.35 4.10 -12.31
C CYS A 178 2.80 4.47 -11.98
N HIS A 179 3.06 5.00 -10.78
CA HIS A 179 4.41 5.39 -10.36
C HIS A 179 5.44 4.25 -10.40
N ALA A 180 4.98 3.01 -10.20
CA ALA A 180 5.89 1.85 -10.15
C ALA A 180 6.25 1.30 -11.54
N SER A 181 5.34 1.30 -12.52
CA SER A 181 5.61 0.80 -13.87
C SER A 181 5.90 1.91 -14.88
N MET A 182 5.55 3.16 -14.56
CA MET A 182 5.53 4.31 -15.49
C MET A 182 4.66 4.07 -16.73
N THR A 183 3.71 3.13 -16.65
CA THR A 183 2.72 2.84 -17.70
C THR A 183 1.36 3.39 -17.32
N LYS A 184 0.46 3.53 -18.30
CA LYS A 184 -0.96 3.86 -18.05
C LYS A 184 -1.56 2.88 -17.05
N ILE A 185 -2.30 3.39 -16.08
CA ILE A 185 -3.04 2.56 -15.13
C ILE A 185 -4.20 1.91 -15.87
N GLU A 186 -4.38 0.60 -15.71
CA GLU A 186 -5.53 -0.11 -16.27
C GLU A 186 -6.60 -0.34 -15.20
N THR A 187 -6.18 -0.74 -14.00
CA THR A 187 -7.09 -0.98 -12.86
C THR A 187 -6.67 -0.08 -11.69
N PRO A 188 -7.26 1.12 -11.54
CA PRO A 188 -6.86 2.10 -10.56
C PRO A 188 -7.30 1.69 -9.16
N VAL A 189 -6.31 1.40 -8.31
CA VAL A 189 -6.53 1.03 -6.92
C VAL A 189 -5.73 1.90 -5.97
N ARG A 190 -6.17 1.87 -4.71
CA ARG A 190 -5.55 2.56 -3.57
C ARG A 190 -5.85 1.78 -2.30
N GLY A 191 -5.17 2.12 -1.20
CA GLY A 191 -5.58 1.63 0.12
C GLY A 191 -6.74 2.45 0.69
N GLN A 192 -7.59 1.81 1.48
CA GLN A 192 -8.72 2.45 2.18
C GLN A 192 -8.29 3.62 3.08
N LEU A 193 -7.09 3.56 3.69
CA LEU A 193 -6.53 4.60 4.55
C LEU A 193 -5.64 5.62 3.81
N CYS A 194 -5.54 5.53 2.48
CA CYS A 194 -4.78 6.51 1.70
C CYS A 194 -5.47 7.87 1.76
N THR A 195 -4.69 8.95 1.82
CA THR A 195 -5.17 10.35 1.94
C THR A 195 -4.80 11.21 0.71
N HIS A 196 -4.41 10.57 -0.39
CA HIS A 196 -4.08 11.20 -1.68
C HIS A 196 -5.04 10.68 -2.75
N LEU A 197 -5.32 11.42 -3.83
CA LEU A 197 -6.21 10.92 -4.90
C LEU A 197 -5.51 9.97 -5.89
N GLN A 198 -4.19 10.14 -6.06
CA GLN A 198 -3.36 9.38 -6.98
C GLN A 198 -3.49 7.86 -6.75
N CYS A 199 -3.86 7.11 -7.79
CA CYS A 199 -4.00 5.66 -7.75
C CYS A 199 -2.75 4.97 -8.31
N PHE A 200 -2.64 3.66 -8.07
CA PHE A 200 -1.67 2.77 -8.71
C PHE A 200 -2.39 1.61 -9.40
N ASP A 201 -1.69 0.94 -10.31
CA ASP A 201 -2.26 -0.20 -11.05
C ASP A 201 -2.29 -1.47 -10.20
N LEU A 202 -3.44 -2.14 -10.16
CA LEU A 202 -3.65 -3.36 -9.36
C LEU A 202 -2.74 -4.50 -9.79
N ARG A 203 -2.63 -4.77 -11.09
CA ARG A 203 -1.83 -5.90 -11.59
C ARG A 203 -0.38 -5.67 -11.21
N ASN A 204 0.17 -4.50 -11.55
CA ASN A 204 1.54 -4.15 -11.21
C ASN A 204 1.81 -4.20 -9.69
N TYR A 205 0.84 -3.79 -8.88
CA TYR A 205 0.91 -3.86 -7.41
C TYR A 205 1.03 -5.30 -6.89
N LEU A 206 0.19 -6.21 -7.39
CA LEU A 206 0.23 -7.63 -7.00
C LEU A 206 1.53 -8.30 -7.45
N TYR A 207 1.97 -8.06 -8.69
CA TYR A 207 3.23 -8.60 -9.21
C TYR A 207 4.44 -8.10 -8.43
N THR A 208 4.50 -6.79 -8.14
CA THR A 208 5.59 -6.20 -7.36
C THR A 208 5.65 -6.83 -5.96
N ASN A 209 4.51 -7.04 -5.31
CA ASN A 209 4.47 -7.68 -3.99
C ASN A 209 4.79 -9.17 -4.00
N ASN A 210 4.56 -9.88 -5.12
CA ASN A 210 4.97 -11.27 -5.29
C ASN A 210 6.50 -11.41 -5.47
N VAL A 211 7.14 -10.47 -6.18
CA VAL A 211 8.59 -10.53 -6.48
C VAL A 211 9.45 -9.90 -5.39
N VAL A 212 9.01 -8.77 -4.81
CA VAL A 212 9.80 -8.05 -3.81
C VAL A 212 9.86 -8.86 -2.51
N SER A 213 11.08 -9.14 -2.08
CA SER A 213 11.35 -9.86 -0.83
C SER A 213 10.61 -9.23 0.35
N ALA A 214 9.74 -10.01 0.97
CA ALA A 214 8.88 -9.71 2.11
C ALA A 214 7.50 -9.10 1.81
N GLY A 215 7.07 -8.93 0.55
CA GLY A 215 5.73 -8.45 0.21
C GLY A 215 5.46 -7.13 0.92
N ARG A 216 6.02 -6.04 0.41
CA ARG A 216 6.10 -4.78 1.17
C ARG A 216 4.71 -4.22 1.49
N TRP A 217 3.66 -4.62 0.77
CA TRP A 217 2.24 -4.32 1.00
C TRP A 217 2.05 -2.86 1.42
N ARG A 218 2.66 -1.95 0.65
CA ARG A 218 2.68 -0.51 0.94
C ARG A 218 2.25 0.26 -0.27
N CYS A 219 1.49 1.33 -0.04
CA CYS A 219 1.14 2.26 -1.09
C CYS A 219 2.43 2.89 -1.67
N PRO A 220 2.64 2.86 -2.99
CA PRO A 220 3.82 3.44 -3.63
C PRO A 220 3.88 4.98 -3.57
N TYR A 221 2.82 5.63 -3.08
CA TYR A 221 2.75 7.10 -2.97
C TYR A 221 2.88 7.60 -1.53
N CYS A 222 2.11 7.04 -0.58
CA CYS A 222 2.14 7.49 0.81
C CYS A 222 2.83 6.52 1.77
N GLU A 223 3.36 5.40 1.28
CA GLU A 223 4.05 4.36 2.06
C GLU A 223 3.23 3.74 3.21
N LYS A 224 1.93 4.06 3.34
CA LYS A 224 1.03 3.40 4.29
C LYS A 224 0.92 1.92 3.95
N PHE A 225 0.77 1.08 4.97
CA PHE A 225 0.49 -0.34 4.77
C PHE A 225 -0.88 -0.50 4.09
N VAL A 226 -0.93 -1.35 3.08
CA VAL A 226 -2.12 -1.68 2.30
C VAL A 226 -2.05 -3.17 2.03
N SER A 227 -2.76 -3.98 2.82
CA SER A 227 -2.91 -5.40 2.50
C SER A 227 -3.85 -5.57 1.30
N VAL A 228 -3.93 -6.79 0.77
CA VAL A 228 -4.92 -7.14 -0.27
C VAL A 228 -6.35 -6.75 0.14
N ARG A 229 -6.70 -6.92 1.42
CA ARG A 229 -8.03 -6.61 1.95
C ARG A 229 -8.29 -5.12 2.12
N ASP A 230 -7.22 -4.31 2.17
CA ASP A 230 -7.31 -2.85 2.29
C ASP A 230 -7.42 -2.16 0.93
N LEU A 231 -7.30 -2.91 -0.18
CA LEU A 231 -7.40 -2.36 -1.53
C LEU A 231 -8.83 -1.94 -1.84
N VAL A 232 -8.95 -0.80 -2.52
CA VAL A 232 -10.22 -0.24 -2.98
C VAL A 232 -10.05 0.16 -4.44
N HIS A 233 -11.00 -0.23 -5.29
CA HIS A 233 -11.08 0.22 -6.68
C HIS A 233 -11.60 1.65 -6.74
N CYS A 234 -10.86 2.56 -7.38
CA CYS A 234 -11.24 3.96 -7.44
C CYS A 234 -12.17 4.23 -8.63
N GLY A 235 -13.48 4.33 -8.37
CA GLY A 235 -14.48 4.55 -9.42
C GLY A 235 -14.30 5.87 -10.18
N LEU A 236 -13.91 6.96 -9.51
CA LEU A 236 -13.65 8.26 -10.17
C LEU A 236 -12.44 8.17 -11.11
N PHE A 237 -11.34 7.58 -10.64
CA PHE A 237 -10.13 7.46 -11.45
C PHE A 237 -10.37 6.56 -12.67
N GLN A 238 -11.16 5.49 -12.50
CA GLN A 238 -11.60 4.66 -13.63
C GLN A 238 -12.39 5.46 -14.66
N ALA A 239 -13.38 6.26 -14.22
CA ALA A 239 -14.17 7.08 -15.14
C ALA A 239 -13.31 8.08 -15.92
N ILE A 240 -12.29 8.67 -15.29
CA ILE A 240 -11.33 9.56 -15.96
C ILE A 240 -10.50 8.81 -17.00
N LEU A 241 -10.01 7.60 -16.68
CA LEU A 241 -9.25 6.77 -17.62
C LEU A 241 -10.11 6.42 -18.83
N ASP A 242 -11.36 6.00 -18.61
CA ASP A 242 -12.29 5.61 -19.66
C ASP A 242 -12.65 6.78 -20.59
N ASP A 243 -12.82 8.00 -20.05
CA ASP A 243 -13.14 9.22 -20.83
C ASP A 243 -11.95 9.77 -21.63
N LEU A 244 -10.72 9.54 -21.15
CA LEU A 244 -9.51 10.13 -21.72
C LEU A 244 -8.63 9.13 -22.46
N ASP A 245 -9.03 7.85 -22.58
CA ASP A 245 -8.14 6.74 -22.96
C ASP A 245 -7.30 7.01 -24.23
N ASP A 246 -7.97 7.44 -25.31
CA ASP A 246 -7.35 7.72 -26.61
C ASP A 246 -6.47 8.99 -26.63
N LYS A 247 -6.60 9.85 -25.60
CA LYS A 247 -5.90 11.13 -25.51
C LYS A 247 -4.65 11.05 -24.64
N ILE A 248 -4.51 9.99 -23.84
CA ILE A 248 -3.38 9.78 -22.94
C ILE A 248 -2.17 9.30 -23.75
N VAL A 249 -1.08 10.04 -23.68
CA VAL A 249 0.22 9.64 -24.24
C VAL A 249 1.20 9.47 -23.08
N PRO A 250 1.54 8.23 -22.67
CA PRO A 250 2.41 8.02 -21.51
C PRO A 250 3.73 8.78 -21.58
N GLY A 251 4.00 9.57 -20.54
CA GLY A 251 5.21 10.38 -20.39
C GLY A 251 5.18 11.72 -21.14
N VAL A 252 4.23 11.90 -22.05
CA VAL A 252 4.06 13.13 -22.84
C VAL A 252 2.82 13.89 -22.40
N ARG A 253 1.67 13.24 -22.27
CA ARG A 253 0.39 13.85 -21.92
C ARG A 253 -0.43 12.87 -21.08
N ASP A 254 -0.18 12.89 -19.78
CA ASP A 254 -0.77 11.94 -18.83
C ASP A 254 -1.24 12.59 -17.52
N ASN A 255 -1.10 13.91 -17.38
CA ASN A 255 -1.58 14.62 -16.20
C ASN A 255 -3.01 15.13 -16.40
N VAL A 256 -3.84 14.95 -15.38
CA VAL A 256 -5.22 15.42 -15.34
C VAL A 256 -5.41 16.40 -14.19
N CYS A 257 -6.21 17.43 -14.43
CA CYS A 257 -6.71 18.34 -13.42
C CYS A 257 -8.17 17.97 -13.11
N VAL A 258 -8.52 17.82 -11.84
CA VAL A 258 -9.88 17.48 -11.38
C VAL A 258 -10.34 18.53 -10.38
N LYS A 259 -11.49 19.14 -10.64
CA LYS A 259 -12.10 20.20 -9.81
C LYS A 259 -13.01 19.61 -8.72
N ALA A 260 -13.30 20.37 -7.67
CA ALA A 260 -14.13 19.95 -6.53
C ALA A 260 -15.55 19.47 -6.91
N ASP A 261 -16.12 19.99 -8.00
CA ASP A 261 -17.40 19.53 -8.57
C ASP A 261 -17.33 18.11 -9.19
N GLY A 262 -16.12 17.61 -9.40
CA GLY A 262 -15.79 16.32 -10.00
C GLY A 262 -15.57 16.39 -11.52
N THR A 263 -15.54 17.57 -12.13
CA THR A 263 -15.16 17.74 -13.54
C THR A 263 -13.65 17.59 -13.70
N TRP A 264 -13.22 17.08 -14.85
CA TRP A 264 -11.80 16.84 -15.12
C TRP A 264 -11.37 17.32 -16.51
N GLN A 265 -10.10 17.69 -16.62
CA GLN A 265 -9.48 18.13 -17.86
C GLN A 265 -8.08 17.54 -18.00
N LEU A 266 -7.82 16.90 -19.15
CA LEU A 266 -6.48 16.44 -19.51
C LEU A 266 -5.59 17.66 -19.80
N LEU A 267 -4.48 17.76 -19.06
CA LEU A 267 -3.52 18.84 -19.25
C LEU A 267 -2.78 18.72 -20.59
N GLY A 268 -2.11 19.80 -20.99
CA GLY A 268 -1.25 19.81 -22.17
C GLY A 268 -0.02 18.91 -21.99
N GLU A 269 0.89 18.97 -22.96
CA GLU A 269 2.13 18.19 -22.90
C GLU A 269 2.95 18.53 -21.63
N ASN A 270 3.52 17.49 -21.04
CA ASN A 270 4.39 17.56 -19.89
C ASN A 270 5.61 18.41 -20.23
N LYS A 271 5.84 19.47 -19.46
CA LYS A 271 7.06 20.27 -19.62
C LYS A 271 8.26 19.39 -19.27
N LEU A 272 9.13 19.12 -20.26
CA LEU A 272 10.40 18.44 -20.02
C LEU A 272 11.17 19.18 -18.92
N ARG A 273 11.43 18.51 -17.80
CA ARG A 273 12.22 19.07 -16.70
C ARG A 273 13.70 19.13 -17.11
N HIS A 274 14.05 20.07 -17.99
CA HIS A 274 15.44 20.38 -18.28
C HIS A 274 16.06 21.05 -17.05
N LYS A 275 16.90 20.30 -16.32
CA LYS A 275 17.77 20.86 -15.29
C LYS A 275 18.87 21.65 -16.01
N LYS A 276 18.69 22.96 -16.20
CA LYS A 276 19.79 23.88 -16.54
C LYS A 276 20.10 24.76 -15.35
N SER A 277 21.22 24.46 -14.71
CA SER A 277 22.00 25.43 -13.96
C SER A 277 22.47 26.57 -14.87
N SER A 278 22.65 27.73 -14.25
CA SER A 278 23.39 28.95 -14.64
C SER A 278 22.68 30.06 -15.46
N SER A 279 22.50 31.18 -14.72
CA SER A 279 22.78 32.60 -15.03
C SER A 279 21.82 33.46 -15.89
N LYS A 280 21.25 34.46 -15.18
CA LYS A 280 20.68 35.78 -15.56
C LYS A 280 20.89 36.28 -17.01
N ALA A 281 19.80 36.79 -17.60
CA ALA A 281 19.65 38.17 -18.09
C ALA A 281 18.18 38.49 -18.43
N GLU A 282 17.75 39.73 -18.18
CA GLU A 282 16.41 40.29 -18.34
C GLU A 282 16.00 40.53 -19.81
N ALA A 283 14.69 40.43 -20.11
CA ALA A 283 13.88 41.43 -20.84
C ALA A 283 12.49 40.84 -21.16
N GLY A 284 11.42 41.57 -20.83
CA GLY A 284 10.05 41.07 -20.85
C GLY A 284 9.28 41.20 -22.16
N ALA A 285 8.05 40.66 -22.14
CA ALA A 285 6.86 41.15 -22.84
C ALA A 285 5.66 40.25 -22.48
N SER A 286 4.53 40.91 -22.22
CA SER A 286 3.22 40.38 -21.87
C SER A 286 2.56 39.57 -23.01
N ALA A 287 1.77 38.56 -22.66
CA ALA A 287 0.61 38.12 -23.46
C ALA A 287 -0.43 37.46 -22.56
N ALA A 288 -1.61 38.08 -22.51
CA ALA A 288 -2.80 37.69 -21.77
C ALA A 288 -3.47 36.43 -22.34
N VAL A 289 -4.17 35.68 -21.50
CA VAL A 289 -5.06 34.58 -21.90
C VAL A 289 -6.49 34.99 -21.56
N ASN A 290 -7.34 35.08 -22.59
CA ASN A 290 -8.78 35.30 -22.49
C ASN A 290 -9.47 34.02 -22.01
N ILE A 291 -10.42 34.18 -21.07
CA ILE A 291 -11.36 33.14 -20.64
C ILE A 291 -12.76 33.67 -20.97
N GLU A 292 -13.49 32.98 -21.85
CA GLU A 292 -14.93 33.21 -22.03
C GLU A 292 -15.72 32.29 -21.08
N GLU A 293 -16.62 32.92 -20.33
CA GLU A 293 -17.65 32.35 -19.45
C GLU A 293 -18.64 31.45 -20.18
N VAL A 294 -19.11 30.40 -19.50
CA VAL A 294 -20.52 29.99 -19.61
C VAL A 294 -21.05 29.66 -18.22
N ILE A 295 -22.03 30.46 -17.79
CA ILE A 295 -22.84 30.35 -16.59
C ILE A 295 -24.04 29.44 -16.90
N GLY A 296 -24.45 28.61 -15.94
CA GLY A 296 -25.69 27.83 -16.02
C GLY A 296 -25.95 27.03 -14.75
N SER A 297 -26.44 27.71 -13.72
CA SER A 297 -26.84 27.15 -12.43
C SER A 297 -28.23 26.50 -12.52
N GLU A 298 -28.37 25.27 -12.03
CA GLU A 298 -29.63 24.79 -11.46
C GLU A 298 -29.36 24.10 -10.12
N SER A 299 -29.99 24.66 -9.09
CA SER A 299 -30.04 24.19 -7.72
C SER A 299 -31.06 23.09 -7.60
N ASP A 300 -30.74 22.00 -6.90
CA ASP A 300 -31.78 21.18 -6.28
C ASP A 300 -31.41 20.84 -4.83
N GLY A 301 -32.44 20.89 -3.98
CA GLY A 301 -32.37 20.87 -2.53
C GLY A 301 -32.00 19.51 -1.94
N PRO A 302 -31.91 19.42 -0.60
CA PRO A 302 -31.41 18.23 0.07
C PRO A 302 -32.50 17.15 0.11
N GLU A 303 -32.24 15.99 -0.50
CA GLU A 303 -33.00 14.77 -0.20
C GLU A 303 -32.19 13.84 0.72
N GLU A 304 -32.96 13.21 1.60
CA GLU A 304 -32.52 12.53 2.80
C GLU A 304 -31.66 11.28 2.55
N ILE A 305 -30.99 10.91 3.63
CA ILE A 305 -29.89 9.97 3.75
C ILE A 305 -30.44 8.55 3.81
N GLU A 306 -30.01 7.67 2.91
CA GLU A 306 -30.06 6.21 3.13
C GLU A 306 -28.63 5.65 3.22
N VAL A 307 -28.30 5.15 4.41
CA VAL A 307 -27.09 4.37 4.70
C VAL A 307 -27.51 2.92 4.75
N GLU A 308 -27.09 2.11 3.78
CA GLU A 308 -27.24 0.66 3.87
C GLU A 308 -26.03 0.09 4.60
N VAL A 309 -26.23 -0.27 5.87
CA VAL A 309 -25.26 -0.99 6.70
C VAL A 309 -25.50 -2.48 6.46
N ILE A 310 -24.56 -3.14 5.77
CA ILE A 310 -24.53 -4.60 5.71
C ILE A 310 -23.62 -5.06 6.84
N GLU A 311 -24.23 -5.53 7.93
CA GLU A 311 -23.55 -6.31 8.96
C GLU A 311 -23.20 -7.70 8.41
N ILE A 312 -21.95 -8.13 8.60
CA ILE A 312 -21.55 -9.51 8.32
C ILE A 312 -21.14 -10.14 9.65
N VAL A 313 -21.90 -11.17 10.02
CA VAL A 313 -21.67 -12.12 11.13
C VAL A 313 -20.60 -13.13 10.73
#